data_AF-A0AAJ4ATF5-F1
#
_entry.id   AF-A0AAJ4ATF5-F1
#
_cell.length_a   1.000
_cell.length_b   1.000
_cell.length_c   1.000
_cell.angle_alpha   90.00
_cell.angle_beta   90.00
_cell.angle_gamma   90.00
#
_symmetry.space_group_name_H-M   'P 1'
#
loop_
_entity.id
_entity.type
_entity.pdbx_description
1 polymer ?
#
loop_
_entity_poly.entity_id
_entity_poly.type
_entity_poly.pdbx_seq_one_letter_code
_entity_poly.pdbx_strand_id
1 'polypeptide(L)'
;MTNHFEKLEQELPALKTVASGLGPNAFYAQEAIRFRSMVGTLKAVTFKLDTSASVDERHITHILSRSLLENYFWLLYIFDDDNEKDIRYEKLINSFKKDYLKLTNEPMLPHKDKLETASSSWRTLPNALDVKSMLAQVKNDRGDRLDYLYFIYRITSFDTHGKNLGTIGRSTFGKTANFPVLDINVVFELISNQYLVILKKLRDAGEI
;
A
#
# COMPACT_ATOMS: atom_id res chain seq x y z
N MET A 1 6.97 23.75 -1.29
CA MET A 1 6.78 22.36 -0.83
C MET A 1 8.07 21.61 -1.07
N THR A 2 8.57 20.89 -0.07
CA THR A 2 9.69 19.97 -0.26
C THR A 2 9.23 18.86 -1.20
N ASN A 3 9.95 18.63 -2.30
CA ASN A 3 9.65 17.57 -3.25
C ASN A 3 10.24 16.25 -2.71
N HIS A 4 9.48 15.55 -1.87
CA HIS A 4 9.95 14.31 -1.25
C HIS A 4 10.01 13.18 -2.28
N PHE A 5 9.14 13.23 -3.29
CA PHE A 5 9.18 12.26 -4.38
C PHE A 5 10.52 12.32 -5.12
N GLU A 6 10.96 13.49 -5.57
CA GLU A 6 12.27 13.66 -6.24
C GLU A 6 13.45 13.23 -5.34
N LYS A 7 13.38 13.53 -4.04
CA LYS A 7 14.40 13.07 -3.08
C LYS A 7 14.43 11.54 -2.98
N LEU A 8 13.27 10.89 -2.95
CA LEU A 8 13.19 9.42 -2.96
C LEU A 8 13.77 8.85 -4.25
N GLU A 9 13.59 9.52 -5.40
CA GLU A 9 14.18 9.08 -6.67
C GLU A 9 15.72 9.08 -6.65
N GLN A 10 16.33 10.06 -5.95
CA GLN A 10 17.78 10.12 -5.79
C GLN A 10 18.33 8.92 -4.98
N GLU A 11 17.48 8.30 -4.15
CA GLU A 11 17.83 7.16 -3.30
C GLU A 11 17.66 5.80 -3.99
N LEU A 12 17.22 5.76 -5.25
CA LEU A 12 17.00 4.51 -6.00
C LEU A 12 18.21 3.58 -6.05
N PRO A 13 19.46 4.04 -6.21
CA PRO A 13 20.62 3.15 -6.18
C PRO A 13 20.76 2.41 -4.85
N ALA A 14 20.58 3.12 -3.72
CA ALA A 14 20.63 2.52 -2.39
C ALA A 14 19.47 1.54 -2.18
N LEU A 15 18.25 1.93 -2.56
CA LEU A 15 17.07 1.07 -2.46
C LEU A 15 17.23 -0.22 -3.27
N LYS A 16 17.83 -0.18 -4.46
CA LYS A 16 18.08 -1.39 -5.27
C LYS A 16 19.03 -2.36 -4.58
N THR A 17 20.06 -1.86 -3.90
CA THR A 17 20.96 -2.70 -3.11
C THR A 17 20.20 -3.39 -1.99
N VAL A 18 19.43 -2.63 -1.19
CA VAL A 18 18.63 -3.17 -0.07
C VAL A 18 17.57 -4.18 -0.55
N ALA A 19 16.94 -3.92 -1.70
CA ALA A 19 15.88 -4.74 -2.29
C ALA A 19 16.33 -6.13 -2.75
N SER A 20 17.64 -6.36 -2.92
CA SER A 20 18.20 -7.68 -3.30
C SER A 20 18.27 -8.68 -2.15
N GLY A 21 18.08 -8.21 -0.91
CA GLY A 21 18.08 -9.06 0.28
C GLY A 21 16.76 -9.79 0.53
N LEU A 22 16.61 -10.27 1.76
CA LEU A 22 15.36 -10.80 2.31
C LEU A 22 14.99 -10.03 3.57
N GLY A 23 13.76 -10.23 4.05
CA GLY A 23 13.31 -9.63 5.32
C GLY A 23 12.61 -8.27 5.16
N PRO A 24 12.29 -7.61 6.29
CA PRO A 24 11.51 -6.38 6.31
C PRO A 24 12.17 -5.22 5.55
N ASN A 25 13.50 -5.13 5.61
CA ASN A 25 14.25 -4.06 4.92
C ASN A 25 14.20 -4.24 3.40
N ALA A 26 14.34 -5.48 2.91
CA ALA A 26 14.19 -5.78 1.48
C ALA A 26 12.76 -5.54 1.00
N PHE A 27 11.75 -5.93 1.79
CA PHE A 27 10.34 -5.64 1.50
C PHE A 27 10.06 -4.13 1.40
N TYR A 28 10.55 -3.35 2.37
CA TYR A 28 10.51 -1.89 2.33
C TYR A 28 11.09 -1.33 1.03
N ALA A 29 12.31 -1.75 0.67
CA ALA A 29 13.00 -1.20 -0.48
C ALA A 29 12.31 -1.57 -1.80
N GLN A 30 11.81 -2.81 -1.91
CA GLN A 30 11.01 -3.25 -3.05
C GLN A 30 9.71 -2.44 -3.20
N GLU A 31 9.02 -2.16 -2.09
CA GLU A 31 7.81 -1.36 -2.11
C GLU A 31 8.11 0.12 -2.44
N ALA A 32 9.22 0.69 -1.94
CA ALA A 32 9.64 2.04 -2.30
C ALA A 32 9.94 2.17 -3.81
N ILE A 33 10.58 1.15 -4.41
CA ILE A 33 10.82 1.09 -5.85
C ILE A 33 9.50 0.93 -6.62
N ARG A 34 8.59 0.05 -6.16
CA ARG A 34 7.26 -0.13 -6.78
C ARG A 34 6.46 1.17 -6.74
N PHE A 35 6.43 1.84 -5.59
CA PHE A 35 5.81 3.13 -5.40
C PHE A 35 6.38 4.17 -6.36
N ARG A 36 7.71 4.31 -6.45
CA ARG A 36 8.35 5.21 -7.39
C ARG A 36 7.92 4.94 -8.83
N SER A 37 7.91 3.67 -9.25
CA SER A 37 7.50 3.28 -10.60
C SER A 37 6.06 3.72 -10.89
N MET A 38 5.13 3.37 -10.01
CA MET A 38 3.71 3.66 -10.20
C MET A 38 3.40 5.15 -10.13
N VAL A 39 3.94 5.86 -9.14
CA VAL A 39 3.73 7.31 -9.00
C VAL A 39 4.43 8.07 -10.11
N GLY A 40 5.63 7.64 -10.52
CA GLY A 40 6.32 8.21 -11.68
C GLY A 40 5.49 8.09 -12.95
N THR A 41 4.85 6.94 -13.19
CA THR A 41 3.91 6.77 -14.31
C THR A 41 2.71 7.70 -14.18
N LEU A 42 2.08 7.77 -13.00
CA LEU A 42 0.92 8.63 -12.78
C LEU A 42 1.24 10.12 -12.97
N LYS A 43 2.41 10.58 -12.51
CA LYS A 43 2.87 11.97 -12.68
C LYS A 43 3.30 12.28 -14.11
N ALA A 44 3.77 11.29 -14.87
CA ALA A 44 4.14 11.46 -16.28
C ALA A 44 2.93 11.54 -17.23
N VAL A 45 1.80 10.97 -16.83
CA VAL A 45 0.53 11.10 -17.56
C VAL A 45 -0.16 12.41 -17.14
N THR A 46 -0.89 13.04 -18.05
CA THR A 46 -1.64 14.29 -17.80
C THR A 46 -2.88 14.10 -16.90
N PHE A 47 -2.89 13.09 -16.03
CA PHE A 47 -3.97 12.88 -15.08
C PHE A 47 -3.87 13.90 -13.94
N LYS A 48 -4.99 14.52 -13.62
CA LYS A 48 -5.10 15.29 -12.38
C LYS A 48 -5.04 14.35 -11.19
N LEU A 49 -4.14 14.68 -10.26
CA LEU A 49 -3.91 13.93 -9.02
C LEU A 49 -4.43 14.68 -7.78
N ASP A 50 -5.10 15.81 -8.00
CA ASP A 50 -5.68 16.66 -6.96
C ASP A 50 -7.22 16.56 -6.95
N THR A 51 -7.86 17.39 -6.14
CA THR A 51 -9.33 17.41 -6.00
C THR A 51 -10.10 17.83 -7.26
N SER A 52 -9.41 18.30 -8.31
CA SER A 52 -10.00 18.65 -9.60
C SER A 52 -10.09 17.47 -10.58
N ALA A 53 -9.63 16.28 -10.17
CA ALA A 53 -9.70 15.06 -10.97
C ALA A 53 -11.13 14.66 -11.34
N SER A 54 -11.33 14.35 -12.62
CA SER A 54 -12.58 13.82 -13.15
C SER A 54 -12.84 12.37 -12.72
N VAL A 55 -14.05 11.88 -12.93
CA VAL A 55 -14.41 10.47 -12.68
C VAL A 55 -13.52 9.52 -13.47
N ASP A 56 -13.27 9.82 -14.75
CA ASP A 56 -12.49 8.95 -15.64
C ASP A 56 -11.02 8.87 -15.23
N GLU A 57 -10.43 10.00 -14.80
CA GLU A 57 -9.07 10.02 -14.25
C GLU A 57 -8.99 9.18 -12.97
N ARG A 58 -9.99 9.27 -12.09
CA ARG A 58 -10.05 8.49 -10.84
C ARG A 58 -10.15 6.99 -11.06
N HIS A 59 -10.77 6.53 -12.15
CA HIS A 59 -10.82 5.11 -12.49
C HIS A 59 -9.43 4.48 -12.66
N ILE A 60 -8.38 5.28 -12.89
CA ILE A 60 -7.00 4.79 -12.93
C ILE A 60 -6.25 5.24 -11.66
N THR A 61 -6.31 6.53 -11.32
CA THR A 61 -5.50 7.09 -10.23
C THR A 61 -5.89 6.51 -8.88
N HIS A 62 -7.18 6.30 -8.58
CA HIS A 62 -7.61 5.71 -7.31
C HIS A 62 -7.28 4.22 -7.23
N ILE A 63 -7.37 3.46 -8.33
CA ILE A 63 -7.04 2.03 -8.35
C ILE A 63 -5.55 1.83 -8.07
N LEU A 64 -4.70 2.57 -8.78
CA LEU A 64 -3.26 2.48 -8.59
C LEU A 64 -2.87 2.96 -7.19
N SER A 65 -3.47 4.06 -6.70
CA SER A 65 -3.25 4.54 -5.33
C SER A 65 -3.70 3.52 -4.29
N ARG A 66 -4.86 2.88 -4.47
CA ARG A 66 -5.34 1.81 -3.58
C ARG A 66 -4.34 0.68 -3.46
N SER A 67 -3.73 0.29 -4.57
CA SER A 67 -2.71 -0.77 -4.57
C SER A 67 -1.47 -0.39 -3.76
N LEU A 68 -1.13 0.90 -3.66
CA LEU A 68 0.03 1.42 -2.91
C LEU A 68 -0.28 1.57 -1.41
N LEU A 69 -1.50 1.97 -1.05
CA LEU A 69 -1.88 2.28 0.32
C LEU A 69 -1.72 1.10 1.29
N GLU A 70 -2.03 -0.12 0.86
CA GLU A 70 -2.01 -1.28 1.77
C GLU A 70 -0.60 -1.67 2.19
N ASN A 71 0.33 -1.74 1.25
CA ASN A 71 1.74 -1.98 1.58
C ASN A 71 2.35 -0.80 2.33
N TYR A 72 1.96 0.43 2.01
CA TYR A 72 2.35 1.59 2.81
C TYR A 72 1.91 1.45 4.28
N PHE A 73 0.68 1.02 4.55
CA PHE A 73 0.21 0.79 5.92
C PHE A 73 0.92 -0.39 6.60
N TRP A 74 1.26 -1.44 5.86
CA TRP A 74 2.12 -2.49 6.37
C TRP A 74 3.49 -1.96 6.78
N LEU A 75 4.09 -1.06 5.99
CA LEU A 75 5.37 -0.46 6.32
C LEU A 75 5.28 0.47 7.54
N LEU A 76 4.21 1.25 7.67
CA LEU A 76 3.95 2.00 8.89
C LEU A 76 3.91 1.05 10.10
N TYR A 77 3.16 -0.03 10.00
CA TYR A 77 3.06 -1.00 11.08
C TYR A 77 4.38 -1.72 11.37
N ILE A 78 5.11 -2.20 10.36
CA ILE A 78 6.37 -2.93 10.56
C ILE A 78 7.45 -2.03 11.17
N PHE A 79 7.56 -0.77 10.75
CA PHE A 79 8.65 0.13 11.15
C PHE A 79 8.31 1.08 12.31
N ASP A 80 7.10 0.99 12.87
CA ASP A 80 6.64 1.78 14.03
C ASP A 80 7.36 1.38 15.34
N ASP A 81 7.71 0.12 15.52
CA ASP A 81 8.49 -0.36 16.68
C ASP A 81 9.54 -1.39 16.24
N ASP A 82 10.82 -1.07 16.45
CA ASP A 82 11.93 -1.92 16.03
C ASP A 82 11.97 -3.26 16.78
N ASN A 83 11.46 -3.33 18.01
CA ASN A 83 11.39 -4.57 18.78
C ASN A 83 10.35 -5.55 18.22
N GLU A 84 9.37 -5.03 17.49
CA GLU A 84 8.27 -5.80 16.90
C GLU A 84 8.45 -6.00 15.40
N LYS A 85 9.47 -5.40 14.77
CA LYS A 85 9.68 -5.35 13.31
C LYS A 85 9.58 -6.73 12.64
N ASP A 86 10.34 -7.71 13.14
CA ASP A 86 10.37 -9.06 12.56
C ASP A 86 9.07 -9.83 12.81
N ILE A 87 8.48 -9.68 13.99
CA ILE A 87 7.20 -10.31 14.35
C ILE A 87 6.07 -9.75 13.47
N ARG A 88 6.05 -8.43 13.23
CA ARG A 88 5.08 -7.76 12.36
C ARG A 88 5.29 -8.15 10.90
N TYR A 89 6.53 -8.33 10.46
CA TYR A 89 6.84 -8.81 9.12
C TYR A 89 6.41 -10.28 8.91
N GLU A 90 6.60 -11.16 9.90
CA GLU A 90 6.10 -12.54 9.81
C GLU A 90 4.57 -12.59 9.72
N LYS A 91 3.85 -11.64 10.33
CA LYS A 91 2.39 -11.51 10.15
C LYS A 91 2.02 -11.19 8.69
N LEU A 92 2.77 -10.35 8.00
CA LEU A 92 2.60 -10.07 6.56
C LEU A 92 2.85 -11.34 5.72
N ILE A 93 3.95 -12.04 6.00
CA ILE A 93 4.26 -13.32 5.35
C ILE A 93 3.12 -14.33 5.54
N ASN A 94 2.59 -14.44 6.76
CA ASN A 94 1.47 -15.34 7.05
C ASN A 94 0.20 -14.95 6.30
N SER A 95 -0.05 -13.65 6.09
CA SER A 95 -1.13 -13.18 5.22
C SER A 95 -0.95 -13.69 3.79
N PHE A 96 0.25 -13.52 3.22
CA PHE A 96 0.56 -14.02 1.88
C PHE A 96 0.41 -15.55 1.79
N LYS A 97 0.98 -16.31 2.73
CA LYS A 97 0.85 -17.79 2.79
C LYS A 97 -0.61 -18.22 2.73
N LYS A 98 -1.49 -17.53 3.47
CA LYS A 98 -2.93 -17.81 3.47
C LYS A 98 -3.61 -17.49 2.15
N ASP A 99 -3.33 -16.35 1.54
CA ASP A 99 -3.94 -15.98 0.27
C ASP A 99 -3.44 -16.86 -0.88
N TYR A 100 -2.16 -17.24 -0.87
CA TYR A 100 -1.61 -18.21 -1.78
C TYR A 100 -2.22 -19.61 -1.60
N LEU A 101 -2.46 -20.02 -0.35
CA LEU A 101 -3.17 -21.27 -0.08
C LEU A 101 -4.62 -21.22 -0.61
N LYS A 102 -5.33 -20.09 -0.52
CA LYS A 102 -6.66 -19.95 -1.13
C LYS A 102 -6.56 -20.10 -2.64
N LEU A 103 -5.67 -19.34 -3.30
CA LEU A 103 -5.46 -19.41 -4.74
C LEU A 103 -5.19 -20.84 -5.21
N THR A 104 -4.23 -21.52 -4.58
CA THR A 104 -3.86 -22.89 -4.94
C THR A 104 -4.94 -23.90 -4.61
N ASN A 105 -5.89 -23.61 -3.72
CA ASN A 105 -7.05 -24.48 -3.49
C ASN A 105 -8.17 -24.28 -4.51
N GLU A 106 -8.10 -23.27 -5.38
CA GLU A 106 -9.15 -23.06 -6.38
C GLU A 106 -9.25 -24.23 -7.36
N PRO A 107 -10.42 -24.91 -7.43
CA PRO A 107 -10.55 -26.14 -8.21
C PRO A 107 -10.28 -25.94 -9.71
N MET A 108 -10.56 -24.74 -10.22
CA MET A 108 -10.42 -24.39 -11.63
C MET A 108 -9.15 -23.59 -11.93
N LEU A 109 -8.17 -23.56 -11.02
CA LEU A 109 -6.93 -22.83 -11.24
C LEU A 109 -6.15 -23.43 -12.43
N PRO A 110 -5.98 -22.71 -13.55
CA PRO A 110 -5.21 -23.21 -14.67
C PRO A 110 -3.73 -23.33 -14.29
N HIS A 111 -3.06 -24.37 -14.82
CA HIS A 111 -1.63 -24.61 -14.60
C HIS A 111 -1.21 -24.72 -13.12
N LYS A 112 -2.10 -25.21 -12.25
CA LYS A 112 -1.83 -25.41 -10.83
C LYS A 112 -0.59 -26.29 -10.56
N ASP A 113 -0.28 -27.20 -11.48
CA ASP A 113 0.91 -28.04 -11.49
C ASP A 113 2.24 -27.27 -11.63
N LYS A 114 2.21 -26.02 -12.12
CA LYS A 114 3.40 -25.16 -12.27
C LYS A 114 3.64 -24.24 -11.07
N LEU A 115 2.76 -24.28 -10.07
CA LEU A 115 2.86 -23.45 -8.88
C LEU A 115 3.56 -24.23 -7.75
N GLU A 116 4.24 -23.50 -6.88
CA GLU A 116 4.81 -24.07 -5.66
C GLU A 116 3.72 -24.69 -4.78
N THR A 117 4.03 -25.82 -4.17
CA THR A 117 3.05 -26.52 -3.32
C THR A 117 2.90 -25.79 -1.99
N ALA A 118 1.71 -25.23 -1.75
CA ALA A 118 1.37 -24.63 -0.47
C ALA A 118 1.38 -25.68 0.65
N SER A 119 2.02 -25.37 1.79
CA SER A 119 2.02 -26.27 2.94
C SER A 119 0.62 -26.35 3.56
N SER A 120 0.17 -27.56 3.91
CA SER A 120 -1.10 -27.77 4.62
C SER A 120 -1.13 -27.11 6.00
N SER A 121 0.05 -26.93 6.62
CA SER A 121 0.19 -26.23 7.90
C SER A 121 -0.22 -24.76 7.84
N TRP A 122 -0.27 -24.14 6.66
CA TRP A 122 -0.65 -22.73 6.52
C TRP A 122 -2.11 -22.46 6.89
N ARG A 123 -2.96 -23.51 6.96
CA ARG A 123 -4.35 -23.42 7.43
C ARG A 123 -4.47 -22.97 8.87
N THR A 124 -3.50 -23.31 9.72
CA THR A 124 -3.53 -23.03 11.16
C THR A 124 -2.77 -21.76 11.56
N LEU A 125 -2.14 -21.07 10.60
CA LEU A 125 -1.48 -19.79 10.86
C LEU A 125 -2.49 -18.77 11.41
N PRO A 126 -2.05 -17.80 12.23
CA PRO A 126 -2.92 -16.72 12.67
C PRO A 126 -3.38 -15.85 11.49
N ASN A 127 -4.53 -15.19 11.62
CA ASN A 127 -4.94 -14.18 10.64
C ASN A 127 -4.12 -12.91 10.87
N ALA A 128 -3.74 -12.23 9.80
CA ALA A 128 -3.28 -10.86 9.90
C ALA A 128 -4.43 -9.95 10.37
N LEU A 129 -4.08 -8.82 10.99
CA LEU A 129 -5.06 -7.79 11.31
C LEU A 129 -5.63 -7.23 10.01
N ASP A 130 -6.92 -6.87 10.01
CA ASP A 130 -7.46 -6.03 8.95
C ASP A 130 -6.77 -4.64 8.98
N VAL A 131 -6.80 -3.92 7.86
CA VAL A 131 -6.10 -2.64 7.71
C VAL A 131 -6.47 -1.63 8.81
N LYS A 132 -7.73 -1.56 9.23
CA LYS A 132 -8.14 -0.62 10.28
C LYS A 132 -7.55 -1.04 11.63
N SER A 133 -7.65 -2.32 11.97
CA SER A 133 -7.09 -2.87 13.21
C SER A 133 -5.56 -2.76 13.25
N MET A 134 -4.88 -2.91 12.11
CA MET A 134 -3.44 -2.71 11.96
C MET A 134 -3.05 -1.25 12.22
N LEU A 135 -3.74 -0.30 11.58
CA LEU A 135 -3.51 1.13 11.80
C LEU A 135 -3.79 1.58 13.23
N ALA A 136 -4.72 0.92 13.93
CA ALA A 136 -5.01 1.19 15.34
C ALA A 136 -3.86 0.79 16.30
N GLN A 137 -2.89 -0.01 15.83
CA GLN A 137 -1.68 -0.35 16.59
C GLN A 137 -0.56 0.69 16.48
N VAL A 138 -0.63 1.57 15.47
CA VAL A 138 0.42 2.55 15.13
C VAL A 138 0.02 3.92 15.67
N LYS A 139 0.99 4.68 16.18
CA LYS A 139 0.76 6.06 16.66
C LYS A 139 1.58 7.08 15.88
N ASN A 140 1.06 8.29 15.73
CA ASN A 140 1.86 9.43 15.28
C ASN A 140 2.67 10.04 16.44
N ASP A 141 3.51 11.03 16.15
CA ASP A 141 4.34 11.75 17.13
C ASP A 141 3.53 12.47 18.23
N ARG A 142 2.22 12.63 18.05
CA ARG A 142 1.28 13.20 19.03
C ARG A 142 0.61 12.14 19.90
N GLY A 143 0.89 10.86 19.66
CA GLY A 143 0.29 9.74 20.36
C GLY A 143 -1.08 9.30 19.82
N ASP A 144 -1.59 9.93 18.76
CA ASP A 144 -2.86 9.54 18.13
C ASP A 144 -2.68 8.29 17.28
N ARG A 145 -3.66 7.39 17.34
CA ARG A 145 -3.69 6.19 16.49
C ARG A 145 -3.90 6.56 15.02
N LEU A 146 -3.33 5.78 14.12
CA LEU A 146 -3.42 6.06 12.67
C LEU A 146 -4.67 5.49 11.99
N ASP A 147 -5.62 4.92 12.73
CA ASP A 147 -6.85 4.33 12.15
C ASP A 147 -7.77 5.38 11.51
N TYR A 148 -7.56 6.68 11.79
CA TYR A 148 -8.18 7.76 11.02
C TYR A 148 -7.78 7.76 9.53
N LEU A 149 -6.66 7.15 9.14
CA LEU A 149 -6.25 7.05 7.73
C LEU A 149 -7.08 6.02 6.94
N TYR A 150 -7.84 5.16 7.62
CA TYR A 150 -8.58 4.06 7.00
C TYR A 150 -9.60 4.53 5.96
N PHE A 151 -10.17 5.73 6.09
CA PHE A 151 -11.14 6.23 5.13
C PHE A 151 -10.54 6.44 3.73
N ILE A 152 -9.24 6.76 3.61
CA ILE A 152 -8.56 6.97 2.31
C ILE A 152 -8.58 5.66 1.51
N TYR A 153 -8.25 4.56 2.19
CA TYR A 153 -8.35 3.21 1.65
C TYR A 153 -9.78 2.84 1.26
N ARG A 154 -10.77 3.24 2.05
CA ARG A 154 -12.19 2.98 1.74
C ARG A 154 -12.67 3.74 0.52
N ILE A 155 -12.34 5.02 0.39
CA ILE A 155 -12.72 5.86 -0.76
C ILE A 155 -12.15 5.25 -2.04
N THR A 156 -10.85 4.97 -2.08
CA THR A 156 -10.20 4.39 -3.27
C THR A 156 -10.71 2.99 -3.62
N SER A 157 -11.24 2.24 -2.64
CA SER A 157 -11.85 0.93 -2.88
C SER A 157 -13.17 1.00 -3.66
N PHE A 158 -13.92 2.12 -3.58
CA PHE A 158 -15.16 2.26 -4.36
C PHE A 158 -14.88 2.26 -5.87
N ASP A 159 -13.84 2.97 -6.30
CA ASP A 159 -13.42 3.02 -7.71
C ASP A 159 -12.78 1.69 -8.15
N THR A 160 -12.10 0.98 -7.24
CA THR A 160 -11.45 -0.31 -7.52
C THR A 160 -12.43 -1.43 -7.84
N HIS A 161 -13.59 -1.46 -7.19
CA HIS A 161 -14.58 -2.53 -7.39
C HIS A 161 -15.52 -2.31 -8.58
N GLY A 162 -15.13 -1.46 -9.54
CA GLY A 162 -15.90 -1.23 -10.77
C GLY A 162 -17.29 -0.63 -10.54
N LYS A 163 -17.53 -0.03 -9.35
CA LYS A 163 -18.79 0.61 -9.05
C LYS A 163 -18.81 1.97 -9.74
N ASN A 164 -19.20 2.01 -11.02
CA ASN A 164 -19.29 3.24 -11.81
C ASN A 164 -20.10 4.31 -11.05
N LEU A 165 -19.40 5.26 -10.43
CA LEU A 165 -19.99 6.27 -9.57
C LEU A 165 -20.88 7.25 -10.33
N GLY A 166 -20.74 7.31 -11.66
CA GLY A 166 -21.65 8.03 -12.54
C GLY A 166 -23.04 7.39 -12.55
N THR A 167 -23.18 6.24 -13.19
CA THR A 167 -24.49 5.59 -13.37
C THR A 167 -25.01 4.98 -12.07
N ILE A 168 -24.20 4.21 -11.34
CA ILE A 168 -24.65 3.55 -10.10
C ILE A 168 -24.97 4.59 -9.03
N GLY A 169 -24.13 5.63 -8.90
CA GLY A 169 -24.39 6.73 -7.96
C GLY A 169 -25.70 7.45 -8.28
N ARG A 170 -25.91 7.82 -9.54
CA ARG A 170 -27.17 8.48 -9.96
C ARG A 170 -28.39 7.62 -9.76
N SER A 171 -28.35 6.35 -10.16
CA SER A 171 -29.45 5.41 -9.97
C SER A 171 -29.77 5.17 -8.49
N THR A 172 -28.76 5.22 -7.61
CA THR A 172 -28.94 5.03 -6.17
C THR A 172 -29.61 6.25 -5.51
N PHE A 173 -29.23 7.47 -5.91
CA PHE A 173 -29.64 8.69 -5.20
C PHE A 173 -30.65 9.57 -5.97
N GLY A 174 -30.99 9.23 -7.21
CA GLY A 174 -31.84 10.04 -8.09
C GLY A 174 -31.21 11.37 -8.52
N LYS A 175 -29.91 11.56 -8.27
CA LYS A 175 -29.16 12.79 -8.56
C LYS A 175 -27.67 12.48 -8.71
N THR A 176 -26.89 13.43 -9.26
CA THR A 176 -25.42 13.33 -9.22
C THR A 176 -24.96 13.27 -7.76
N ALA A 177 -24.36 12.14 -7.38
CA ALA A 177 -23.87 11.92 -6.03
C ALA A 177 -22.62 12.77 -5.77
N ASN A 178 -22.58 13.45 -4.61
CA ASN A 178 -21.34 14.04 -4.13
C ASN A 178 -20.49 12.92 -3.51
N PHE A 179 -19.42 12.50 -4.20
CA PHE A 179 -18.51 11.47 -3.71
C PHE A 179 -17.13 12.09 -3.47
N PRO A 180 -16.46 11.78 -2.34
CA PRO A 180 -15.16 12.34 -2.02
C PRO A 180 -14.13 12.19 -3.16
N VAL A 181 -13.39 13.26 -3.42
CA VAL A 181 -12.20 13.25 -4.27
C VAL A 181 -10.98 13.42 -3.38
N LEU A 182 -9.98 12.57 -3.55
CA LEU A 182 -8.74 12.64 -2.77
C LEU A 182 -7.70 13.48 -3.49
N ASP A 183 -6.97 14.30 -2.74
CA ASP A 183 -5.71 14.86 -3.22
C ASP A 183 -4.62 13.81 -3.08
N ILE A 184 -4.50 12.98 -4.11
CA ILE A 184 -3.55 11.86 -4.15
C ILE A 184 -2.12 12.37 -4.29
N ASN A 185 -1.90 13.54 -4.90
CA ASN A 185 -0.57 14.11 -4.98
C ASN A 185 0.00 14.41 -3.59
N VAL A 186 -0.82 14.99 -2.70
CA VAL A 186 -0.43 15.18 -1.29
C VAL A 186 -0.14 13.84 -0.60
N VAL A 187 -0.96 12.82 -0.84
CA VAL A 187 -0.74 11.46 -0.30
C VAL A 187 0.61 10.90 -0.77
N PHE A 188 0.96 11.07 -2.04
CA PHE A 188 2.24 10.61 -2.59
C PHE A 188 3.43 11.34 -1.96
N GLU A 189 3.35 12.65 -1.70
CA GLU A 189 4.40 13.36 -0.99
C GLU A 189 4.57 12.85 0.45
N LEU A 190 3.48 12.53 1.14
CA LEU A 190 3.52 11.96 2.50
C LEU A 190 4.14 10.57 2.53
N ILE A 191 3.76 9.69 1.59
CA ILE A 191 4.36 8.35 1.46
C ILE A 191 5.85 8.48 1.14
N SER A 192 6.22 9.36 0.20
CA SER A 192 7.62 9.59 -0.17
C SER A 192 8.45 10.04 1.03
N ASN A 193 7.92 10.97 1.83
CA ASN A 193 8.58 11.40 3.05
C ASN A 193 8.75 10.25 4.05
N GLN A 194 7.71 9.45 4.27
CA GLN A 194 7.80 8.31 5.19
C GLN A 194 8.86 7.30 4.75
N TYR A 195 8.98 7.02 3.45
CA TYR A 195 10.00 6.12 2.93
C TYR A 195 11.42 6.67 3.13
N LEU A 196 11.61 7.99 3.03
CA LEU A 196 12.88 8.64 3.37
C LEU A 196 13.18 8.56 4.88
N VAL A 197 12.16 8.70 5.73
CA VAL A 197 12.30 8.54 7.19
C VAL A 197 12.75 7.12 7.54
N ILE A 198 12.12 6.09 6.95
CA ILE A 198 12.53 4.69 7.14
C ILE A 198 13.96 4.49 6.65
N LEU A 199 14.31 5.00 5.46
CA LEU A 199 15.68 4.89 4.93
C LEU A 199 16.71 5.46 5.90
N LYS A 200 16.44 6.66 6.43
CA LYS A 200 17.32 7.33 7.36
C LYS A 200 17.48 6.51 8.64
N LYS A 201 16.37 6.01 9.20
CA LYS A 201 16.38 5.16 10.40
C LYS A 201 17.26 3.93 10.22
N LEU A 202 17.15 3.26 9.07
CA LEU A 202 17.97 2.09 8.74
C LEU A 202 19.47 2.43 8.65
N ARG A 203 19.82 3.56 8.02
CA ARG A 203 21.21 4.04 7.94
C ARG A 203 21.77 4.38 9.32
N ASP A 204 21.00 5.10 10.12
CA ASP A 204 21.42 5.52 11.47
C ASP A 204 21.63 4.29 12.39
N ALA A 205 20.86 3.21 12.18
CA ALA A 205 20.99 1.94 12.89
C ALA A 205 22.10 1.02 12.34
N GLY A 206 22.76 1.38 11.23
CA GLY A 206 23.76 0.54 10.57
C GLY A 206 23.20 -0.73 9.93
N GLU A 207 21.90 -0.76 9.63
CA GLU A 207 21.25 -1.90 8.98
C GLU A 207 21.41 -1.90 7.45
N ILE A 208 21.78 -0.75 6.87
CA ILE A 208 22.06 -0.54 5.45
C ILE A 208 23.20 0.45 5.23
#